data_AF-A0A9P8G504-F1
#
_entry.id   AF-A0A9P8G504-F1
#
_cell.length_a   1.000
_cell.length_b   1.000
_cell.length_c   1.000
_cell.angle_alpha   90.00
_cell.angle_beta   90.00
_cell.angle_gamma   90.00
#
_symmetry.space_group_name_H-M   'P 1'
#
loop_
_entity.id
_entity.type
_entity.pdbx_description
1 polymer ?
#
loop_
_entity_poly.entity_id
_entity_poly.type
_entity_poly.pdbx_seq_one_letter_code
_entity_poly.pdbx_strand_id
1 'polypeptide(L)'
;MEYIIRTFTCVVQHTHKADDIIKNATALLDGSSNAIDISDHDRLGILDFPNTVFQEANVAGTTSLTKAELLERAASSPSTLSAGEIDLLKRRYWLGLTREEMTPSFSSAAKRNLFSLSQEHLQQATEQLKKVRAMLYDANEEDALWNAEVEDWQRMMDASKQRKKQEVESRLPTARPWVKRLWEEDQGEKNWGYAVFRDPTAVNEEYDSRKGAVLMHAKGAIGCGETIAARWRLQSMDWPEISQSPHNRTASERPQSTSYVDVLPIRKDKVLFDQETSRPKELLKDDQKHEHVKPVSEDKDKRDEETTFELEARFQVLRQHFRKVRDRSPERQSTALYPLTDRDELEDGILKNVFLVIDQQCVDSLFSQTANVDDMWVYAVDPDYIQPTGTAALKTPPNEYRGYMRVRLQQLVNNFFDARRFHADEFSMQALWRAAQPSKNQAFVSVKETEQQLWTLSRFVGSALRPEGVARPTVKLLY
;
A
#
# COMPACT_ATOMS: atom_id res chain seq x y z
N MET A 1 -3.43 -31.39 12.87
CA MET A 1 -4.12 -32.06 11.75
C MET A 1 -5.64 -31.92 11.85
N GLU A 2 -6.24 -32.19 13.01
CA GLU A 2 -7.70 -32.19 13.25
C GLU A 2 -8.44 -30.93 12.77
N TYR A 3 -7.91 -29.75 13.09
CA TYR A 3 -8.52 -28.48 12.68
C TYR A 3 -8.60 -28.33 11.16
N ILE A 4 -7.64 -28.88 10.41
CA ILE A 4 -7.64 -28.87 8.94
C ILE A 4 -8.70 -29.84 8.42
N ILE A 5 -8.78 -31.07 8.96
CA ILE A 5 -9.76 -32.08 8.54
C ILE A 5 -11.20 -31.60 8.75
N ARG A 6 -11.48 -30.88 9.84
CA ARG A 6 -12.81 -30.30 10.08
C ARG A 6 -13.23 -29.25 9.03
N THR A 7 -12.30 -28.75 8.22
CA THR A 7 -12.57 -27.82 7.11
C THR A 7 -12.68 -28.50 5.75
N PHE A 8 -12.53 -29.82 5.67
CA PHE A 8 -12.63 -30.57 4.43
C PHE A 8 -14.01 -30.41 3.79
N THR A 9 -14.02 -30.37 2.47
CA THR A 9 -15.25 -30.19 1.68
C THR A 9 -16.17 -31.39 1.87
N CYS A 10 -15.63 -32.62 1.92
CA CYS A 10 -16.40 -33.82 2.20
C CYS A 10 -17.13 -33.77 3.56
N VAL A 11 -16.54 -33.13 4.58
CA VAL A 11 -17.13 -32.93 5.91
C VAL A 11 -18.20 -31.86 5.88
N VAL A 12 -17.93 -30.73 5.21
CA VAL A 12 -18.88 -29.63 5.04
C VAL A 12 -20.13 -30.08 4.27
N GLN A 13 -19.94 -30.92 3.25
CA GLN A 13 -21.01 -31.53 2.46
C GLN A 13 -21.70 -32.70 3.17
N HIS A 14 -21.33 -33.00 4.42
CA HIS A 14 -21.87 -34.08 5.24
C HIS A 14 -21.78 -35.47 4.59
N THR A 15 -20.83 -35.66 3.67
CA THR A 15 -20.57 -36.95 3.04
C THR A 15 -19.68 -37.85 3.91
N HIS A 16 -18.89 -37.25 4.79
CA HIS A 16 -18.01 -37.94 5.73
C HIS A 16 -18.06 -37.26 7.11
N LYS A 17 -17.77 -38.02 8.17
CA LYS A 17 -17.65 -37.48 9.53
C LYS A 17 -16.19 -37.13 9.81
N ALA A 18 -15.95 -35.92 10.33
CA ALA A 18 -14.60 -35.45 10.64
C ALA A 18 -13.87 -36.36 11.63
N ASP A 19 -14.57 -36.87 12.65
CA ASP A 19 -13.96 -37.69 13.70
C ASP A 19 -13.48 -39.06 13.15
N ASP A 20 -14.17 -39.63 12.16
CA ASP A 20 -13.76 -40.86 11.49
C ASP A 20 -12.50 -40.62 10.64
N ILE A 21 -12.46 -39.51 9.89
CA ILE A 21 -11.28 -39.11 9.09
C ILE A 21 -10.08 -38.86 10.01
N ILE A 22 -10.28 -38.14 11.12
CA ILE A 22 -9.22 -37.87 12.12
C ILE A 22 -8.67 -39.17 12.67
N LYS A 23 -9.55 -40.07 13.11
CA LYS A 23 -9.16 -41.37 13.67
C LYS A 23 -8.33 -42.18 12.68
N ASN A 24 -8.78 -42.29 11.44
CA ASN A 24 -8.08 -43.07 10.40
C ASN A 24 -6.74 -42.44 10.00
N ALA A 25 -6.69 -41.10 9.86
CA ALA A 25 -5.47 -40.39 9.54
C ALA A 25 -4.41 -40.52 10.65
N THR A 26 -4.80 -40.40 11.91
CA THR A 26 -3.91 -40.62 13.06
C THR A 26 -3.43 -42.07 13.11
N ALA A 27 -4.33 -43.03 12.86
CA ALA A 27 -3.96 -44.44 12.86
C ALA A 27 -2.89 -44.78 11.81
N LEU A 28 -2.98 -44.19 10.62
CA LEU A 28 -1.96 -44.30 9.56
C LEU A 28 -0.65 -43.61 9.94
N LEU A 29 -0.72 -42.41 10.52
CA LEU A 29 0.46 -41.64 10.90
C LEU A 29 1.28 -42.34 11.99
N ASP A 30 0.61 -42.98 12.95
CA ASP A 30 1.24 -43.70 14.07
C ASP A 30 1.65 -45.14 13.69
N GLY A 31 1.35 -45.58 12.45
CA GLY A 31 1.65 -46.94 11.97
C GLY A 31 0.77 -48.05 12.57
N SER A 32 -0.34 -47.67 13.22
CA SER A 32 -1.32 -48.63 13.78
C SER A 32 -2.29 -49.21 12.75
N SER A 33 -2.34 -48.62 11.55
CA SER A 33 -3.09 -49.10 10.38
C SER A 33 -2.21 -49.00 9.14
N ASN A 34 -2.38 -49.90 8.16
CA ASN A 34 -1.73 -49.79 6.86
C ASN A 34 -2.65 -49.12 5.83
N ALA A 35 -2.07 -48.43 4.85
CA ALA A 35 -2.81 -47.81 3.77
C ALA A 35 -3.70 -48.80 2.99
N ILE A 36 -3.25 -50.05 2.84
CA ILE A 36 -3.98 -51.12 2.13
C ILE A 36 -5.24 -51.57 2.89
N ASP A 37 -5.29 -51.37 4.21
CA ASP A 37 -6.40 -51.77 5.07
C ASP A 37 -7.51 -50.70 5.14
N ILE A 38 -7.27 -49.51 4.57
CA ILE A 38 -8.22 -48.40 4.57
C ILE A 38 -9.29 -48.63 3.49
N SER A 39 -10.57 -48.49 3.86
CA SER A 39 -11.67 -48.61 2.91
C SER A 39 -11.62 -47.49 1.86
N ASP A 40 -12.14 -47.74 0.65
CA ASP A 40 -12.22 -46.71 -0.39
C ASP A 40 -12.99 -45.47 0.08
N HIS A 41 -14.04 -45.64 0.89
CA HIS A 41 -14.80 -44.54 1.47
C HIS A 41 -13.93 -43.69 2.40
N ASP A 42 -13.22 -44.30 3.34
CA ASP A 42 -12.33 -43.59 4.27
C ASP A 42 -11.16 -42.93 3.55
N ARG A 43 -10.61 -43.59 2.53
CA ARG A 43 -9.56 -43.05 1.67
C ARG A 43 -10.02 -41.74 1.03
N LEU A 44 -11.19 -41.72 0.39
CA LEU A 44 -11.76 -40.51 -0.22
C LEU A 44 -11.97 -39.40 0.81
N GLY A 45 -12.42 -39.73 2.03
CA GLY A 45 -12.53 -38.78 3.14
C GLY A 45 -11.19 -38.14 3.54
N ILE A 46 -10.12 -38.92 3.67
CA ILE A 46 -8.78 -38.42 4.04
C ILE A 46 -8.18 -37.54 2.91
N LEU A 47 -8.41 -37.93 1.66
CA LEU A 47 -7.97 -37.16 0.48
C LEU A 47 -8.82 -35.90 0.22
N ASP A 48 -9.94 -35.76 0.93
CA ASP A 48 -10.98 -34.74 0.71
C ASP A 48 -11.54 -34.76 -0.72
N PHE A 49 -11.90 -35.96 -1.20
CA PHE A 49 -12.47 -36.20 -2.52
C PHE A 49 -13.98 -36.45 -2.44
N PRO A 50 -14.75 -36.18 -3.51
CA PRO A 50 -16.13 -36.62 -3.59
C PRO A 50 -16.20 -38.16 -3.66
N ASN A 51 -17.40 -38.71 -3.45
CA ASN A 51 -17.59 -40.15 -3.65
C ASN A 51 -17.31 -40.56 -5.10
N THR A 52 -17.03 -41.85 -5.33
CA THR A 52 -16.63 -42.38 -6.64
C THR A 52 -17.60 -42.03 -7.77
N VAL A 53 -18.91 -42.08 -7.51
CA VAL A 53 -19.94 -41.76 -8.52
C VAL A 53 -19.83 -40.30 -8.97
N PHE A 54 -19.69 -39.37 -8.02
CA PHE A 54 -19.49 -37.95 -8.36
C PHE A 54 -18.14 -37.71 -9.02
N GLN A 55 -17.07 -38.39 -8.57
CA GLN A 55 -15.75 -38.28 -9.17
C GLN A 55 -15.77 -38.70 -10.65
N GLU A 56 -16.31 -39.88 -10.95
CA GLU A 56 -16.42 -40.41 -12.31
C GLU A 56 -17.30 -39.54 -13.19
N ALA A 57 -18.45 -39.08 -12.69
CA ALA A 57 -19.34 -38.18 -13.41
C ALA A 57 -18.65 -36.84 -13.73
N ASN A 58 -17.92 -36.27 -12.78
CA ASN A 58 -17.20 -35.01 -12.97
C ASN A 58 -16.02 -35.16 -13.94
N VAL A 59 -15.30 -36.28 -13.90
CA VAL A 59 -14.23 -36.58 -14.87
C VAL A 59 -14.83 -36.72 -16.28
N ALA A 60 -15.83 -37.58 -16.45
CA ALA A 60 -16.47 -37.82 -17.75
C ALA A 60 -17.18 -36.57 -18.32
N GLY A 61 -17.72 -35.72 -17.46
CA GLY A 61 -18.32 -34.44 -17.86
C GLY A 61 -17.29 -33.38 -18.28
N THR A 62 -16.03 -33.52 -17.87
CA THR A 62 -14.98 -32.52 -18.12
C THR A 62 -14.04 -32.92 -19.25
N THR A 63 -13.74 -34.22 -19.37
CA THR A 63 -12.77 -34.74 -20.33
C THR A 63 -13.21 -36.08 -20.91
N SER A 64 -12.71 -36.39 -22.10
CA SER A 64 -12.89 -37.71 -22.73
C SER A 64 -11.87 -38.75 -22.23
N LEU A 65 -10.88 -38.34 -21.43
CA LEU A 65 -9.89 -39.24 -20.85
C LEU A 65 -10.46 -39.99 -19.64
N THR A 66 -9.94 -41.19 -19.39
CA THR A 66 -10.12 -41.86 -18.11
C THR A 66 -9.38 -41.11 -17.00
N LYS A 67 -9.75 -41.36 -15.73
CA LYS A 67 -9.06 -40.76 -14.57
C LYS A 67 -7.54 -41.02 -14.63
N ALA A 68 -7.12 -42.26 -14.88
CA ALA A 68 -5.71 -42.62 -14.92
C ALA A 68 -4.93 -41.88 -16.03
N GLU A 69 -5.49 -41.82 -17.23
CA GLU A 69 -4.89 -41.07 -18.35
C GLU A 69 -4.82 -39.56 -18.07
N LEU A 70 -5.85 -39.00 -17.42
CA LEU A 70 -5.85 -37.60 -17.00
C LEU A 70 -4.73 -37.32 -16.00
N LEU A 71 -4.55 -38.20 -14.99
CA LEU A 71 -3.50 -38.07 -13.98
C LEU A 71 -2.10 -38.20 -14.59
N GLU A 72 -1.88 -39.19 -15.44
CA GLU A 72 -0.60 -39.38 -16.15
C GLU A 72 -0.24 -38.14 -16.99
N ARG A 73 -1.20 -37.60 -17.75
CA ARG A 73 -0.99 -36.40 -18.56
C ARG A 73 -0.76 -35.16 -17.70
N ALA A 74 -1.49 -34.99 -16.61
CA ALA A 74 -1.31 -33.86 -15.70
C ALA A 74 0.04 -33.90 -14.99
N ALA A 75 0.52 -35.09 -14.61
CA ALA A 75 1.84 -35.27 -14.04
C ALA A 75 2.97 -35.03 -15.07
N SER A 76 2.80 -35.53 -16.30
CA SER A 76 3.86 -35.51 -17.32
C SER A 76 3.90 -34.24 -18.18
N SER A 77 2.75 -33.60 -18.41
CA SER A 77 2.60 -32.50 -19.38
C SER A 77 1.46 -31.54 -18.99
N PRO A 78 1.53 -30.87 -17.82
CA PRO A 78 0.45 -30.05 -17.29
C PRO A 78 0.02 -28.89 -18.21
N SER A 79 0.94 -28.36 -19.02
CA SER A 79 0.65 -27.30 -20.00
C SER A 79 -0.35 -27.72 -21.09
N THR A 80 -0.56 -29.02 -21.29
CA THR A 80 -1.53 -29.56 -22.26
C THR A 80 -2.94 -29.70 -21.70
N LEU A 81 -3.13 -29.50 -20.40
CA LEU A 81 -4.44 -29.57 -19.76
C LEU A 81 -5.34 -28.41 -20.23
N SER A 82 -6.61 -28.71 -20.46
CA SER A 82 -7.64 -27.70 -20.67
C SER A 82 -7.95 -26.96 -19.36
N ALA A 83 -8.59 -25.79 -19.44
CA ALA A 83 -9.00 -25.03 -18.26
C ALA A 83 -9.98 -25.82 -17.36
N GLY A 84 -10.87 -26.63 -17.96
CA GLY A 84 -11.80 -27.48 -17.21
C GLY A 84 -11.08 -28.59 -16.45
N GLU A 85 -10.10 -29.24 -17.07
CA GLU A 85 -9.30 -30.30 -16.43
C GLU A 85 -8.43 -29.75 -15.29
N ILE A 86 -7.85 -28.56 -15.47
CA ILE A 86 -7.13 -27.85 -14.40
C ILE A 86 -8.07 -27.56 -13.23
N ASP A 87 -9.26 -27.01 -13.49
CA ASP A 87 -10.22 -26.70 -12.42
C ASP A 87 -10.70 -27.97 -11.69
N LEU A 88 -10.97 -29.04 -12.44
CA LEU A 88 -11.31 -30.36 -11.89
C LEU A 88 -10.23 -30.88 -10.94
N LEU A 89 -8.96 -30.90 -11.36
CA LEU A 89 -7.85 -31.41 -10.54
C LEU A 89 -7.55 -30.48 -9.35
N LYS A 90 -7.44 -29.17 -9.58
CA LYS A 90 -7.20 -28.17 -8.52
C LYS A 90 -8.26 -28.24 -7.41
N ARG A 91 -9.51 -28.53 -7.78
CA ARG A 91 -10.63 -28.68 -6.84
C ARG A 91 -10.77 -30.10 -6.30
N ARG A 92 -9.80 -30.99 -6.54
CA ARG A 92 -9.85 -32.38 -6.08
C ARG A 92 -11.16 -33.07 -6.47
N TYR A 93 -11.57 -32.87 -7.72
CA TYR A 93 -12.79 -33.40 -8.34
C TYR A 93 -14.12 -32.82 -7.86
N TRP A 94 -14.11 -31.84 -6.94
CA TRP A 94 -15.32 -31.13 -6.53
C TRP A 94 -15.71 -30.07 -7.58
N LEU A 95 -16.61 -30.43 -8.49
CA LEU A 95 -17.23 -29.48 -9.44
C LEU A 95 -18.67 -29.12 -9.05
N GLY A 96 -19.15 -28.00 -9.59
CA GLY A 96 -20.55 -27.58 -9.43
C GLY A 96 -20.93 -27.02 -8.05
N LEU A 97 -19.97 -26.91 -7.13
CA LEU A 97 -20.21 -26.26 -5.85
C LEU A 97 -20.54 -24.78 -6.06
N THR A 98 -21.57 -24.29 -5.39
CA THR A 98 -21.88 -22.88 -5.31
C THR A 98 -20.76 -22.13 -4.59
N ARG A 99 -20.71 -20.80 -4.75
CA ARG A 99 -19.77 -19.98 -3.97
C ARG A 99 -19.98 -20.25 -2.49
N GLU A 100 -21.22 -20.32 -2.02
CA GLU A 100 -21.58 -20.58 -0.63
C GLU A 100 -21.11 -21.94 -0.12
N GLU A 101 -20.99 -22.95 -0.98
CA GLU A 101 -20.50 -24.31 -0.68
C GLU A 101 -18.98 -24.45 -0.79
N MET A 102 -18.32 -23.63 -1.62
CA MET A 102 -16.86 -23.46 -1.59
C MET A 102 -16.40 -22.59 -0.41
N THR A 103 -17.23 -21.62 -0.03
CA THR A 103 -16.97 -20.59 1.00
C THR A 103 -17.16 -21.03 2.46
N PRO A 104 -17.73 -22.18 2.88
CA PRO A 104 -17.74 -22.59 4.29
C PRO A 104 -16.32 -22.86 4.79
N SER A 105 -15.38 -23.12 3.86
CA SER A 105 -13.95 -22.99 4.13
C SER A 105 -13.60 -21.60 4.66
N PHE A 106 -14.12 -20.50 4.12
CA PHE A 106 -13.80 -19.10 4.48
C PHE A 106 -14.62 -18.47 5.63
N SER A 107 -15.87 -18.86 5.87
CA SER A 107 -16.75 -18.19 6.85
C SER A 107 -17.09 -19.00 8.11
N SER A 108 -16.67 -20.27 8.21
CA SER A 108 -17.05 -21.14 9.34
C SER A 108 -16.22 -20.91 10.61
N ALA A 109 -16.81 -21.30 11.75
CA ALA A 109 -16.12 -21.40 13.03
C ALA A 109 -14.85 -22.27 12.95
N ALA A 110 -14.81 -23.24 12.03
CA ALA A 110 -13.63 -24.07 11.80
C ALA A 110 -12.41 -23.27 11.31
N LYS A 111 -12.58 -22.23 10.47
CA LYS A 111 -11.46 -21.36 10.10
C LYS A 111 -11.02 -20.44 11.23
N ARG A 112 -11.93 -19.96 12.08
CA ARG A 112 -11.54 -19.21 13.28
C ARG A 112 -10.62 -20.02 14.17
N ASN A 113 -10.89 -21.32 14.30
CA ASN A 113 -10.03 -22.24 15.02
C ASN A 113 -8.69 -22.45 14.29
N LEU A 114 -8.69 -22.53 12.95
CA LEU A 114 -7.44 -22.60 12.17
C LEU A 114 -6.57 -21.34 12.35
N PHE A 115 -7.17 -20.15 12.35
CA PHE A 115 -6.47 -18.88 12.60
C PHE A 115 -6.02 -18.69 14.05
N SER A 116 -6.57 -19.47 14.99
CA SER A 116 -6.09 -19.48 16.37
C SER A 116 -4.82 -20.31 16.57
N LEU A 117 -4.44 -21.13 15.59
CA LEU A 117 -3.19 -21.88 15.63
C LEU A 117 -2.00 -20.96 15.33
N SER A 118 -0.87 -21.23 15.98
CA SER A 118 0.41 -20.65 15.56
C SER A 118 0.77 -21.15 14.16
N GLN A 119 1.56 -20.35 13.44
CA GLN A 119 2.06 -20.72 12.11
C GLN A 119 2.83 -22.05 12.14
N GLU A 120 3.62 -22.31 13.18
CA GLU A 120 4.36 -23.55 13.38
C GLU A 120 3.44 -24.77 13.52
N HIS A 121 2.40 -24.67 14.34
CA HIS A 121 1.42 -25.75 14.50
C HIS A 121 0.64 -26.03 13.21
N LEU A 122 0.30 -24.98 12.45
CA LEU A 122 -0.37 -25.12 11.16
C LEU A 122 0.55 -25.79 10.14
N GLN A 123 1.82 -25.41 10.09
CA GLN A 123 2.83 -26.04 9.23
C GLN A 123 2.98 -27.53 9.59
N GLN A 124 3.19 -27.85 10.87
CA GLN A 124 3.32 -29.23 11.33
C GLN A 124 2.07 -30.07 11.01
N ALA A 125 0.87 -29.53 11.23
CA ALA A 125 -0.38 -30.19 10.92
C ALA A 125 -0.53 -30.47 9.41
N THR A 126 -0.06 -29.55 8.56
CA THR A 126 -0.09 -29.68 7.10
C THR A 126 0.89 -30.74 6.63
N GLU A 127 2.11 -30.76 7.18
CA GLU A 127 3.11 -31.79 6.87
C GLU A 127 2.67 -33.19 7.29
N GLN A 128 2.06 -33.33 8.47
CA GLN A 128 1.47 -34.59 8.93
C GLN A 128 0.39 -35.09 7.96
N LEU A 129 -0.54 -34.21 7.59
CA LEU A 129 -1.60 -34.57 6.66
C LEU A 129 -1.04 -34.92 5.27
N LYS A 130 -0.02 -34.19 4.80
CA LYS A 130 0.67 -34.49 3.55
C LYS A 130 1.27 -35.90 3.57
N LYS A 131 1.96 -36.28 4.65
CA LYS A 131 2.52 -37.64 4.82
C LYS A 131 1.44 -38.72 4.75
N VAL A 132 0.31 -38.52 5.43
CA VAL A 132 -0.81 -39.48 5.39
C VAL A 132 -1.38 -39.59 3.97
N ARG A 133 -1.62 -38.46 3.29
CA ARG A 133 -2.19 -38.45 1.93
C ARG A 133 -1.26 -39.10 0.90
N ALA A 134 0.05 -38.90 1.01
CA ALA A 134 1.04 -39.53 0.14
C ALA A 134 0.96 -41.07 0.13
N MET A 135 0.52 -41.68 1.24
CA MET A 135 0.32 -43.13 1.33
C MET A 135 -0.95 -43.63 0.60
N LEU A 136 -1.88 -42.73 0.28
CA LEU A 136 -3.23 -43.04 -0.18
C LEU A 136 -3.51 -42.62 -1.62
N TYR A 137 -2.65 -41.80 -2.23
CA TYR A 137 -2.83 -41.35 -3.60
C TYR A 137 -2.70 -42.50 -4.61
N ASP A 138 -3.49 -42.44 -5.68
CA ASP A 138 -3.27 -43.30 -6.85
C ASP A 138 -1.95 -42.90 -7.56
N ALA A 139 -1.47 -43.76 -8.46
CA ALA A 139 -0.31 -43.43 -9.28
C ALA A 139 -0.50 -42.07 -9.99
N ASN A 140 0.51 -41.20 -9.90
CA ASN A 140 0.52 -39.83 -10.43
C ASN A 140 -0.50 -38.86 -9.82
N GLU A 141 -1.32 -39.27 -8.84
CA GLU A 141 -2.42 -38.41 -8.36
C GLU A 141 -1.91 -37.18 -7.60
N GLU A 142 -0.92 -37.32 -6.71
CA GLU A 142 -0.34 -36.17 -6.00
C GLU A 142 0.27 -35.16 -6.96
N ASP A 143 1.13 -35.64 -7.87
CA ASP A 143 1.84 -34.81 -8.85
C ASP A 143 0.86 -34.14 -9.82
N ALA A 144 -0.16 -34.86 -10.28
CA ALA A 144 -1.20 -34.30 -11.14
C ALA A 144 -1.97 -33.15 -10.47
N LEU A 145 -2.37 -33.32 -9.21
CA LEU A 145 -3.10 -32.29 -8.46
C LEU A 145 -2.22 -31.06 -8.25
N TRP A 146 -0.96 -31.26 -7.83
CA TRP A 146 -0.01 -30.18 -7.62
C TRP A 146 0.34 -29.45 -8.92
N ASN A 147 0.65 -30.19 -10.00
CA ASN A 147 1.00 -29.61 -11.29
C ASN A 147 -0.17 -28.84 -11.91
N ALA A 148 -1.41 -29.30 -11.72
CA ALA A 148 -2.60 -28.54 -12.15
C ALA A 148 -2.73 -27.21 -11.40
N GLU A 149 -2.46 -27.17 -10.09
CA GLU A 149 -2.47 -25.93 -9.31
C GLU A 149 -1.36 -24.96 -9.74
N VAL A 150 -0.14 -25.47 -9.98
CA VAL A 150 0.99 -24.67 -10.49
C VAL A 150 0.70 -24.11 -11.87
N GLU A 151 0.14 -24.91 -12.78
CA GLU A 151 -0.23 -24.49 -14.13
C GLU A 151 -1.35 -23.43 -14.13
N ASP A 152 -2.38 -23.58 -13.28
CA ASP A 152 -3.43 -22.58 -13.09
C ASP A 152 -2.83 -21.23 -12.67
N TRP A 153 -1.93 -21.26 -11.67
CA TRP A 153 -1.24 -20.08 -11.19
C TRP A 153 -0.38 -19.45 -12.29
N GLN A 154 0.36 -20.26 -13.06
CA GLN A 154 1.19 -19.79 -14.17
C GLN A 154 0.34 -19.09 -15.24
N ARG A 155 -0.77 -19.70 -15.67
CA ARG A 155 -1.71 -19.10 -16.64
C ARG A 155 -2.32 -17.81 -16.12
N MET A 156 -2.71 -17.78 -14.83
CA MET A 156 -3.22 -16.56 -14.19
C MET A 156 -2.16 -15.46 -14.18
N MET A 157 -0.91 -15.78 -13.86
CA MET A 157 0.20 -14.83 -13.84
C MET A 157 0.52 -14.31 -15.24
N ASP A 158 0.53 -15.16 -16.26
CA ASP A 158 0.76 -14.76 -17.65
C ASP A 158 -0.39 -13.93 -18.20
N ALA A 159 -1.64 -14.29 -17.91
CA ALA A 159 -2.80 -13.46 -18.22
C ALA A 159 -2.76 -12.10 -17.49
N SER A 160 -2.27 -12.06 -16.24
CA SER A 160 -2.06 -10.82 -15.49
C SER A 160 -0.97 -9.95 -16.14
N LYS A 161 0.17 -10.52 -16.52
CA LYS A 161 1.23 -9.82 -17.26
C LYS A 161 0.72 -9.27 -18.59
N GLN A 162 -0.03 -10.07 -19.34
CA GLN A 162 -0.58 -9.66 -20.63
C GLN A 162 -1.61 -8.53 -20.47
N ARG A 163 -2.48 -8.59 -19.45
CA ARG A 163 -3.41 -7.49 -19.12
C ARG A 163 -2.68 -6.21 -18.78
N LYS A 164 -1.63 -6.28 -17.94
CA LYS A 164 -0.78 -5.13 -17.61
C LYS A 164 -0.12 -4.53 -18.86
N LYS A 165 0.42 -5.37 -19.75
CA LYS A 165 1.00 -4.94 -21.02
C LYS A 165 -0.02 -4.22 -21.90
N GLN A 166 -1.19 -4.82 -22.10
CA GLN A 166 -2.27 -4.22 -22.89
C GLN A 166 -2.77 -2.90 -22.28
N GLU A 167 -2.87 -2.83 -20.96
CA GLU A 167 -3.24 -1.60 -20.24
C GLU A 167 -2.25 -0.49 -20.55
N VAL A 168 -0.95 -0.75 -20.39
CA VAL A 168 0.12 0.21 -20.67
C VAL A 168 0.09 0.66 -22.12
N GLU A 169 0.02 -0.27 -23.08
CA GLU A 169 -0.09 0.03 -24.51
C GLU A 169 -1.30 0.92 -24.83
N SER A 170 -2.44 0.71 -24.16
CA SER A 170 -3.65 1.51 -24.34
C SER A 170 -3.58 2.90 -23.70
N ARG A 171 -2.88 3.04 -22.57
CA ARG A 171 -2.84 4.28 -21.77
C ARG A 171 -1.74 5.23 -22.22
N LEU A 172 -0.57 4.68 -22.56
CA LEU A 172 0.62 5.46 -22.92
C LEU A 172 0.34 6.55 -23.95
N PRO A 173 -0.39 6.33 -25.07
CA PRO A 173 -0.64 7.38 -26.07
C PRO A 173 -1.24 8.66 -25.48
N THR A 174 -2.12 8.53 -24.48
CA THR A 174 -2.82 9.63 -23.79
C THR A 174 -2.10 10.16 -22.55
N ALA A 175 -1.05 9.48 -22.10
CA ALA A 175 -0.29 9.87 -20.91
C ALA A 175 0.52 11.16 -21.15
N ARG A 176 0.87 11.84 -20.05
CA ARG A 176 1.78 13.00 -20.08
C ARG A 176 3.13 12.59 -20.72
N PRO A 177 3.81 13.47 -21.48
CA PRO A 177 5.04 13.13 -22.20
C PRO A 177 6.13 12.51 -21.32
N TRP A 178 6.35 13.03 -20.11
CA TRP A 178 7.35 12.50 -19.20
C TRP A 178 7.03 11.08 -18.69
N VAL A 179 5.75 10.69 -18.64
CA VAL A 179 5.33 9.33 -18.27
C VAL A 179 5.74 8.32 -19.35
N LYS A 180 5.63 8.72 -20.62
CA LYS A 180 6.11 7.90 -21.76
C LYS A 180 7.62 7.71 -21.66
N ARG A 181 8.35 8.81 -21.45
CA ARG A 181 9.81 8.79 -21.27
C ARG A 181 10.23 7.94 -20.07
N LEU A 182 9.52 8.04 -18.94
CA LEU A 182 9.76 7.21 -17.76
C LEU A 182 9.59 5.72 -18.09
N TRP A 183 8.51 5.35 -18.81
CA TRP A 183 8.28 3.98 -19.23
C TRP A 183 9.36 3.46 -20.20
N GLU A 184 9.80 4.29 -21.14
CA GLU A 184 10.86 3.94 -22.10
C GLU A 184 12.23 3.75 -21.43
N GLU A 185 12.59 4.63 -20.48
CA GLU A 185 13.87 4.55 -19.75
C GLU A 185 13.92 3.38 -18.75
N ASP A 186 12.81 3.11 -18.04
CA ASP A 186 12.79 2.16 -16.92
C ASP A 186 12.07 0.84 -17.22
N GLN A 187 11.42 0.71 -18.38
CA GLN A 187 10.69 -0.50 -18.85
C GLN A 187 9.67 -1.05 -17.83
N GLY A 188 9.19 -0.21 -16.91
CA GLY A 188 8.26 -0.61 -15.84
C GLY A 188 8.88 -1.45 -14.72
N GLU A 189 10.21 -1.54 -14.67
CA GLU A 189 10.94 -2.35 -13.69
C GLU A 189 11.20 -1.57 -12.39
N LYS A 190 11.55 -0.28 -12.50
CA LYS A 190 11.91 0.56 -11.36
C LYS A 190 10.71 1.17 -10.67
N ASN A 191 10.86 1.44 -9.38
CA ASN A 191 9.93 2.28 -8.65
C ASN A 191 10.15 3.76 -9.04
N TRP A 192 9.20 4.62 -8.72
CA TRP A 192 9.37 6.05 -8.94
C TRP A 192 8.69 6.85 -7.83
N GLY A 193 9.28 7.98 -7.46
CA GLY A 193 8.73 8.84 -6.43
C GLY A 193 9.81 9.44 -5.54
N TYR A 194 9.57 9.49 -4.24
CA TYR A 194 10.38 10.27 -3.31
C TYR A 194 10.66 9.50 -2.03
N ALA A 195 11.82 9.79 -1.44
CA ALA A 195 12.03 9.57 -0.01
C ALA A 195 11.19 10.59 0.78
N VAL A 196 10.60 10.15 1.89
CA VAL A 196 9.82 11.01 2.78
C VAL A 196 10.22 10.80 4.24
N PHE A 197 10.51 11.90 4.93
CA PHE A 197 10.59 11.93 6.39
C PHE A 197 9.24 12.38 6.92
N ARG A 198 8.68 11.61 7.86
CA ARG A 198 7.49 12.00 8.60
C ARG A 198 7.89 12.40 10.00
N ASP A 199 7.51 13.60 10.39
CA ASP A 199 7.66 14.04 11.77
C ASP A 199 6.82 13.13 12.68
N PRO A 200 7.42 12.49 13.72
CA PRO A 200 6.71 11.63 14.65
C PRO A 200 5.54 12.33 15.36
N THR A 201 5.56 13.67 15.46
CA THR A 201 4.48 14.46 16.06
C THR A 201 3.31 14.70 15.10
N ALA A 202 3.52 14.53 13.79
CA ALA A 202 2.53 14.80 12.74
C ALA A 202 1.73 13.55 12.33
N VAL A 203 1.42 12.67 13.28
CA VAL A 203 0.62 11.47 13.02
C VAL A 203 -0.86 11.84 12.98
N ASN A 204 -1.48 11.66 11.82
CA ASN A 204 -2.89 11.97 11.60
C ASN A 204 -3.46 11.05 10.49
N GLU A 205 -4.42 10.20 10.87
CA GLU A 205 -5.03 9.21 9.97
C GLU A 205 -5.88 9.86 8.85
N GLU A 206 -6.53 10.98 9.16
CA GLU A 206 -7.33 11.71 8.17
C GLU A 206 -6.45 12.31 7.07
N TYR A 207 -5.32 12.90 7.46
CA TYR A 207 -4.32 13.40 6.51
C TYR A 207 -3.78 12.28 5.63
N ASP A 208 -3.44 11.11 6.18
CA ASP A 208 -2.95 9.98 5.39
C ASP A 208 -3.98 9.46 4.40
N SER A 209 -5.23 9.33 4.84
CA SER A 209 -6.36 8.91 4.00
C SER A 209 -6.56 9.87 2.83
N ARG A 210 -6.58 11.18 3.10
CA ARG A 210 -6.75 12.20 2.06
C ARG A 210 -5.53 12.33 1.16
N LYS A 211 -4.32 12.21 1.71
CA LYS A 211 -3.07 12.17 0.94
C LYS A 211 -3.10 11.03 -0.07
N GLY A 212 -3.49 9.82 0.37
CA GLY A 212 -3.67 8.66 -0.50
C GLY A 212 -4.67 8.92 -1.63
N ALA A 213 -5.84 9.48 -1.31
CA ALA A 213 -6.87 9.80 -2.29
C ALA A 213 -6.39 10.85 -3.32
N VAL A 214 -5.76 11.94 -2.88
CA VAL A 214 -5.24 12.99 -3.76
C VAL A 214 -4.19 12.45 -4.72
N LEU A 215 -3.24 11.64 -4.22
CA LEU A 215 -2.20 11.05 -5.04
C LEU A 215 -2.76 9.98 -6.00
N MET A 216 -3.76 9.21 -5.58
CA MET A 216 -4.48 8.28 -6.47
C MET A 216 -5.11 9.04 -7.65
N HIS A 217 -5.87 10.10 -7.38
CA HIS A 217 -6.51 10.91 -8.41
C HIS A 217 -5.50 11.60 -9.32
N ALA A 218 -4.40 12.12 -8.76
CA ALA A 218 -3.35 12.77 -9.53
C ALA A 218 -2.67 11.81 -10.51
N LYS A 219 -2.40 10.56 -10.11
CA LYS A 219 -1.88 9.50 -10.99
C LYS A 219 -2.86 9.15 -12.12
N GLY A 220 -4.17 9.12 -11.82
CA GLY A 220 -5.19 8.98 -12.85
C GLY A 220 -5.16 10.12 -13.87
N ALA A 221 -4.98 11.36 -13.41
CA ALA A 221 -5.02 12.56 -14.26
C ALA A 221 -3.81 12.71 -15.19
N ILE A 222 -2.63 12.20 -14.81
CA ILE A 222 -1.45 12.18 -15.70
C ILE A 222 -1.51 11.04 -16.75
N GLY A 223 -2.52 10.18 -16.67
CA GLY A 223 -2.76 9.10 -17.63
C GLY A 223 -1.79 7.92 -17.51
N CYS A 224 -1.12 7.72 -16.37
CA CYS A 224 -0.12 6.66 -16.24
C CYS A 224 -0.70 5.24 -16.15
N GLY A 225 -2.03 5.08 -15.96
CA GLY A 225 -2.64 3.78 -15.72
C GLY A 225 -2.26 3.15 -14.37
N GLU A 226 -2.93 2.07 -14.01
CA GLU A 226 -2.69 1.29 -12.79
C GLU A 226 -1.31 0.65 -12.80
N THR A 227 -0.87 0.06 -13.91
CA THR A 227 0.43 -0.62 -13.98
C THR A 227 1.60 0.31 -13.66
N ILE A 228 1.68 1.51 -14.26
CA ILE A 228 2.75 2.48 -13.95
C ILE A 228 2.50 3.13 -12.59
N ALA A 229 1.23 3.44 -12.24
CA ALA A 229 0.89 4.01 -10.94
C ALA A 229 1.21 3.08 -9.74
N ALA A 230 1.21 1.76 -9.96
CA ALA A 230 1.54 0.76 -8.96
C ALA A 230 3.03 0.71 -8.63
N ARG A 231 3.89 1.36 -9.43
CA ARG A 231 5.33 1.55 -9.17
C ARG A 231 5.63 2.85 -8.42
N TRP A 232 4.64 3.73 -8.28
CA TRP A 232 4.81 4.95 -7.52
C TRP A 232 5.04 4.64 -6.03
N ARG A 233 5.99 5.30 -5.38
CA ARG A 233 6.31 5.13 -3.95
C ARG A 233 6.57 6.45 -3.25
N LEU A 234 6.14 6.53 -1.99
CA LEU A 234 6.78 7.38 -0.99
C LEU A 234 7.54 6.46 -0.05
N GLN A 235 8.85 6.37 -0.24
CA GLN A 235 9.69 5.54 0.61
C GLN A 235 9.86 6.24 1.96
N SER A 236 9.31 5.64 3.01
CA SER A 236 9.42 6.17 4.36
C SER A 236 10.86 6.03 4.83
N MET A 237 11.44 7.14 5.27
CA MET A 237 12.75 7.19 5.91
C MET A 237 12.59 7.35 7.40
N ASP A 238 13.49 6.75 8.18
CA ASP A 238 13.48 6.91 9.62
C ASP A 238 13.86 8.34 10.01
N TRP A 239 13.11 8.89 10.95
CA TRP A 239 13.41 10.21 11.49
C TRP A 239 14.68 10.11 12.34
N PRO A 240 15.76 10.83 12.02
CA PRO A 240 16.98 10.75 12.82
C PRO A 240 16.67 11.21 14.24
N GLU A 241 17.11 10.44 15.23
CA GLU A 241 17.04 10.87 16.63
C GLU A 241 17.84 12.17 16.74
N ILE A 242 17.13 13.29 16.94
CA ILE A 242 17.75 14.55 17.31
C ILE A 242 18.21 14.33 18.74
N SER A 243 19.42 13.78 18.90
CA SER A 243 20.08 13.64 20.18
C SER A 243 20.00 15.00 20.85
N GLN A 244 19.13 15.11 21.86
CA GLN A 244 18.75 16.36 22.48
C GLN A 244 20.02 17.17 22.73
N SER A 245 20.09 18.36 22.15
CA SER A 245 21.25 19.24 22.27
C SER A 245 21.70 19.26 23.73
N PRO A 246 22.99 18.97 24.03
CA PRO A 246 23.48 18.82 25.40
C PRO A 246 23.35 20.08 26.26
N HIS A 247 22.85 21.19 25.70
CA HIS A 247 22.67 22.47 26.39
C HIS A 247 21.45 22.59 27.32
N ASN A 248 20.55 21.60 27.39
CA ASN A 248 19.44 21.60 28.37
C ASN A 248 19.63 20.68 29.57
N ARG A 249 20.84 20.13 29.80
CA ARG A 249 21.15 19.48 31.09
C ARG A 249 21.51 20.53 32.15
N THR A 250 20.52 21.33 32.55
CA THR A 250 20.55 21.96 33.86
C THR A 250 20.39 20.85 34.89
N ALA A 251 21.40 20.67 35.73
CA ALA A 251 21.48 19.60 36.71
C ALA A 251 20.33 19.67 37.74
N SER A 252 19.24 18.96 37.48
CA SER A 252 18.26 18.59 38.50
C SER A 252 17.41 17.45 37.97
N GLU A 253 17.74 16.21 38.34
CA GLU A 253 16.85 15.38 39.17
C GLU A 253 17.34 13.93 39.31
N ARG A 254 17.10 13.42 40.51
CA ARG A 254 17.43 12.08 41.01
C ARG A 254 16.73 10.97 40.24
N PRO A 255 17.30 9.75 40.20
CA PRO A 255 16.59 8.59 39.70
C PRO A 255 15.55 8.11 40.72
N GLN A 256 14.26 8.13 40.34
CA GLN A 256 13.29 7.24 40.96
C GLN A 256 12.93 6.14 39.97
N SER A 257 13.35 4.93 40.37
CA SER A 257 12.98 3.66 39.78
C SER A 257 11.58 3.30 40.25
N THR A 258 10.62 3.19 39.33
CA THR A 258 9.39 2.43 39.56
C THR A 258 9.00 1.68 38.30
N SER A 259 9.23 0.38 38.33
CA SER A 259 8.60 -0.59 37.45
C SER A 259 7.09 -0.63 37.72
N TYR A 260 6.27 -0.43 36.70
CA TYR A 260 4.86 -0.82 36.76
C TYR A 260 4.46 -1.45 35.41
N VAL A 261 4.21 -2.75 35.47
CA VAL A 261 3.47 -3.50 34.47
C VAL A 261 2.04 -3.55 34.97
N ASP A 262 1.08 -3.10 34.17
CA ASP A 262 -0.23 -3.75 34.22
C ASP A 262 -0.99 -3.62 32.89
N VAL A 263 -1.43 -4.77 32.43
CA VAL A 263 -2.25 -5.05 31.26
C VAL A 263 -3.67 -5.24 31.78
N LEU A 264 -4.64 -4.46 31.29
CA LEU A 264 -6.06 -4.83 31.41
C LEU A 264 -6.88 -4.43 30.18
N PRO A 265 -8.01 -5.13 29.93
CA PRO A 265 -8.54 -5.37 28.60
C PRO A 265 -9.61 -4.35 28.16
N ILE A 266 -9.65 -4.10 26.86
CA ILE A 266 -10.68 -3.28 26.20
C ILE A 266 -12.00 -4.07 26.13
N ARG A 267 -12.98 -3.66 26.94
CA ARG A 267 -14.40 -3.95 26.73
C ARG A 267 -14.89 -3.17 25.50
N LYS A 268 -15.47 -3.88 24.54
CA LYS A 268 -16.25 -3.29 23.44
C LYS A 268 -17.73 -3.32 23.82
N ASP A 269 -18.23 -2.18 24.27
CA ASP A 269 -19.67 -1.96 24.32
C ASP A 269 -20.15 -1.37 22.99
N LYS A 270 -21.13 -2.07 22.43
CA LYS A 270 -21.91 -1.67 21.26
C LYS A 270 -22.79 -0.48 21.67
N VAL A 271 -22.69 0.63 20.94
CA VAL A 271 -23.73 1.65 20.93
C VAL A 271 -24.28 1.77 19.52
N LEU A 272 -25.54 1.37 19.42
CA LEU A 272 -26.46 1.58 18.32
C LEU A 272 -26.77 3.08 18.25
N PHE A 273 -26.66 3.72 17.08
CA PHE A 273 -27.24 5.05 16.86
C PHE A 273 -27.96 5.05 15.52
N ASP A 274 -29.27 4.86 15.60
CA ASP A 274 -30.24 5.44 14.68
C ASP A 274 -30.43 6.90 15.06
N GLN A 275 -30.42 7.81 14.07
CA GLN A 275 -31.29 8.99 14.14
C GLN A 275 -31.49 9.66 12.79
N GLU A 276 -32.73 9.54 12.32
CA GLU A 276 -33.34 10.39 11.30
C GLU A 276 -33.58 11.81 11.84
N THR A 277 -33.49 12.76 10.90
CA THR A 277 -34.25 14.02 10.76
C THR A 277 -34.49 14.89 12.00
N SER A 278 -34.00 16.13 11.95
CA SER A 278 -34.83 17.34 11.87
C SER A 278 -34.00 18.63 11.78
N ARG A 279 -34.34 19.46 10.79
CA ARG A 279 -33.89 20.86 10.65
C ARG A 279 -34.52 21.74 11.73
N PRO A 280 -33.81 22.78 12.20
CA PRO A 280 -34.42 24.05 12.54
C PRO A 280 -33.98 25.13 11.54
N LYS A 281 -34.96 25.86 11.01
CA LYS A 281 -34.77 27.19 10.41
C LYS A 281 -34.65 28.18 11.56
N GLU A 282 -33.52 28.88 11.66
CA GLU A 282 -33.45 30.09 12.46
C GLU A 282 -32.86 31.24 11.63
N LEU A 283 -33.65 32.32 11.62
CA LEU A 283 -33.32 33.64 11.11
C LEU A 283 -32.24 34.27 12.00
N LEU A 284 -31.12 34.68 11.41
CA LEU A 284 -30.20 35.63 12.02
C LEU A 284 -30.33 36.98 11.32
N LYS A 285 -30.72 37.97 12.11
CA LYS A 285 -30.76 39.39 11.76
C LYS A 285 -29.34 39.96 11.81
N ASP A 286 -29.01 40.73 10.78
CA ASP A 286 -27.85 41.61 10.71
C ASP A 286 -27.92 42.68 11.82
N ASP A 287 -26.95 42.67 12.72
CA ASP A 287 -26.59 43.82 13.55
C ASP A 287 -25.10 44.12 13.33
N GLN A 288 -24.83 45.10 12.46
CA GLN A 288 -23.51 45.69 12.27
C GLN A 288 -23.12 46.51 13.51
N LYS A 289 -22.32 45.92 14.40
CA LYS A 289 -21.52 46.66 15.38
C LYS A 289 -20.10 46.84 14.85
N HIS A 290 -19.77 48.08 14.50
CA HIS A 290 -18.40 48.51 14.29
C HIS A 290 -17.65 48.50 15.63
N GLU A 291 -16.95 47.40 15.93
CA GLU A 291 -15.92 47.39 16.96
C GLU A 291 -14.60 47.97 16.42
N HIS A 292 -14.08 48.94 17.16
CA HIS A 292 -12.76 49.53 16.97
C HIS A 292 -11.68 48.45 17.16
N VAL A 293 -11.09 48.00 16.05
CA VAL A 293 -9.92 47.11 16.05
C VAL A 293 -8.72 47.86 16.62
N LYS A 294 -8.26 47.44 17.80
CA LYS A 294 -6.94 47.83 18.35
C LYS A 294 -5.82 47.22 17.49
N PRO A 295 -4.68 47.91 17.30
CA PRO A 295 -3.56 47.39 16.54
C PRO A 295 -2.92 46.21 17.27
N VAL A 296 -3.18 45.00 16.79
CA VAL A 296 -2.52 43.74 17.17
C VAL A 296 -1.48 43.44 16.08
N SER A 297 -0.31 44.09 16.10
CA SER A 297 0.63 44.00 14.98
C SER A 297 2.10 43.73 15.30
N GLU A 298 2.52 43.57 16.57
CA GLU A 298 3.96 43.36 16.88
C GLU A 298 4.30 41.96 17.45
N ASP A 299 3.34 41.26 18.08
CA ASP A 299 3.58 39.94 18.72
C ASP A 299 3.42 38.73 17.78
N LYS A 300 3.02 38.93 16.51
CA LYS A 300 2.93 37.86 15.52
C LYS A 300 4.27 37.62 14.82
N ASP A 301 4.95 38.69 14.44
CA ASP A 301 6.18 38.60 13.63
C ASP A 301 7.31 37.84 14.33
N LYS A 302 7.44 37.97 15.66
CA LYS A 302 8.49 37.27 16.43
C LYS A 302 8.30 35.74 16.49
N ARG A 303 7.06 35.25 16.51
CA ARG A 303 6.77 33.80 16.56
C ARG A 303 7.05 33.11 15.23
N ASP A 304 6.79 33.82 14.13
CA ASP A 304 7.01 33.28 12.79
C ASP A 304 8.51 33.16 12.46
N GLU A 305 9.35 34.05 13.01
CA GLU A 305 10.81 33.96 12.87
C GLU A 305 11.39 32.76 13.63
N GLU A 306 11.04 32.57 14.91
CA GLU A 306 11.56 31.46 15.73
C GLU A 306 11.21 30.09 15.13
N THR A 307 9.97 29.91 14.68
CA THR A 307 9.52 28.67 14.02
C THR A 307 10.26 28.41 12.71
N THR A 308 10.68 29.45 11.99
CA THR A 308 11.46 29.30 10.75
C THR A 308 12.89 28.81 11.05
N PHE A 309 13.55 29.35 12.07
CA PHE A 309 14.90 28.89 12.46
C PHE A 309 14.90 27.43 12.93
N GLU A 310 13.91 27.02 13.72
CA GLU A 310 13.78 25.63 14.16
C GLU A 310 13.56 24.68 12.98
N LEU A 311 12.72 25.08 12.02
CA LEU A 311 12.46 24.31 10.80
C LEU A 311 13.73 24.15 9.96
N GLU A 312 14.52 25.22 9.80
CA GLU A 312 15.78 25.17 9.07
C GLU A 312 16.83 24.28 9.72
N ALA A 313 16.98 24.36 11.05
CA ALA A 313 17.88 23.50 11.81
C ALA A 313 17.50 22.03 11.65
N ARG A 314 16.20 21.73 11.73
CA ARG A 314 15.64 20.39 11.51
C ARG A 314 15.94 19.88 10.11
N PHE A 315 15.67 20.67 9.07
CA PHE A 315 15.98 20.28 7.69
C PHE A 315 17.47 20.06 7.48
N GLN A 316 18.34 20.80 8.16
CA GLN A 316 19.78 20.57 8.06
C GLN A 316 20.19 19.18 8.57
N VAL A 317 19.60 18.72 9.69
CA VAL A 317 19.82 17.35 10.20
C VAL A 317 19.31 16.31 9.18
N LEU A 318 18.10 16.52 8.64
CA LEU A 318 17.52 15.61 7.64
C LEU A 318 18.36 15.55 6.36
N ARG A 319 18.90 16.67 5.88
CA ARG A 319 19.80 16.70 4.72
C ARG A 319 21.04 15.84 4.94
N GLN A 320 21.68 15.96 6.11
CA GLN A 320 22.87 15.17 6.43
C GLN A 320 22.55 13.67 6.48
N HIS A 321 21.44 13.31 7.13
CA HIS A 321 20.98 11.92 7.19
C HIS A 321 20.65 11.37 5.80
N PHE A 322 19.89 12.11 4.99
CA PHE A 322 19.54 11.72 3.63
C PHE A 322 20.77 11.56 2.73
N ARG A 323 21.75 12.47 2.78
CA ARG A 323 23.01 12.32 2.04
C ARG A 323 23.76 11.07 2.46
N LYS A 324 23.83 10.78 3.76
CA LYS A 324 24.46 9.55 4.27
C LYS A 324 23.81 8.30 3.66
N VAL A 325 22.49 8.25 3.57
CA VAL A 325 21.75 7.13 2.95
C VAL A 325 21.94 7.10 1.43
N ARG A 326 21.77 8.24 0.76
CA ARG A 326 21.87 8.39 -0.69
C ARG A 326 23.24 8.02 -1.25
N ASP A 327 24.30 8.42 -0.54
CA ASP A 327 25.69 8.32 -0.99
C ASP A 327 26.36 7.02 -0.51
N ARG A 328 25.66 6.17 0.27
CA ARG A 328 26.10 4.80 0.54
C ARG A 328 26.21 4.06 -0.79
N SER A 329 27.39 3.49 -1.04
CA SER A 329 27.54 2.54 -2.15
C SER A 329 26.67 1.33 -1.86
N PRO A 330 25.95 0.78 -2.85
CA PRO A 330 25.22 -0.47 -2.66
C PRO A 330 26.24 -1.53 -2.27
N GLU A 331 26.32 -1.84 -0.97
CA GLU A 331 27.09 -2.99 -0.53
C GLU A 331 26.46 -4.20 -1.22
N ARG A 332 27.29 -5.04 -1.84
CA ARG A 332 26.81 -6.25 -2.53
C ARG A 332 25.89 -6.98 -1.57
N GLN A 333 24.59 -6.90 -1.81
CA GLN A 333 23.57 -7.51 -0.97
C GLN A 333 23.95 -8.98 -0.84
N SER A 334 24.33 -9.36 0.39
CA SER A 334 24.66 -10.73 0.71
C SER A 334 23.47 -11.60 0.36
N THR A 335 23.71 -12.76 -0.27
CA THR A 335 22.71 -13.74 -0.74
C THR A 335 21.96 -14.43 0.42
N ALA A 336 21.63 -13.69 1.47
CA ALA A 336 20.82 -14.17 2.56
C ALA A 336 19.39 -14.43 2.06
N LEU A 337 18.90 -15.63 2.34
CA LEU A 337 17.63 -16.20 1.86
C LEU A 337 16.36 -15.44 2.30
N TYR A 338 16.51 -14.38 3.10
CA TYR A 338 15.43 -13.50 3.49
C TYR A 338 15.96 -12.07 3.48
N PRO A 339 15.65 -11.25 2.46
CA PRO A 339 15.91 -9.83 2.53
C PRO A 339 14.99 -9.27 3.61
N LEU A 340 15.48 -9.18 4.84
CA LEU A 340 15.07 -8.10 5.71
C LEU A 340 15.49 -6.85 4.93
N THR A 341 14.54 -6.22 4.24
CA THR A 341 14.78 -4.96 3.55
C THR A 341 15.30 -4.01 4.60
N ASP A 342 16.61 -3.82 4.59
CA ASP A 342 17.26 -2.83 5.43
C ASP A 342 16.63 -1.50 5.02
N ARG A 343 15.83 -0.91 5.92
CA ARG A 343 15.04 0.31 5.65
C ARG A 343 15.94 1.50 5.29
N ASP A 344 17.23 1.32 5.49
CA ASP A 344 18.31 2.27 5.33
C ASP A 344 18.79 2.47 3.89
N GLU A 345 18.37 1.67 2.90
CA GLU A 345 18.77 1.84 1.50
C GLU A 345 17.67 2.51 0.66
N LEU A 346 18.06 3.49 -0.16
CA LEU A 346 17.12 4.13 -1.08
C LEU A 346 16.84 3.22 -2.29
N GLU A 347 15.57 2.90 -2.54
CA GLU A 347 15.16 2.04 -3.65
C GLU A 347 15.51 2.65 -5.02
N ASP A 348 15.79 1.79 -5.99
CA ASP A 348 16.05 2.21 -7.37
C ASP A 348 14.86 2.94 -7.99
N GLY A 349 15.17 4.09 -8.59
CA GLY A 349 14.21 4.99 -9.25
C GLY A 349 13.53 6.01 -8.32
N ILE A 350 13.78 5.95 -7.01
CA ILE A 350 13.44 7.06 -6.10
C ILE A 350 14.37 8.25 -6.34
N LEU A 351 13.81 9.46 -6.35
CA LEU A 351 14.57 10.69 -6.60
C LEU A 351 15.63 10.93 -5.51
N LYS A 352 16.85 11.23 -5.95
CA LYS A 352 18.05 11.47 -5.12
C LYS A 352 18.40 12.95 -4.94
N ASN A 353 17.80 13.81 -5.74
CA ASN A 353 18.06 15.26 -5.79
C ASN A 353 16.98 16.09 -5.06
N VAL A 354 16.07 15.44 -4.34
CA VAL A 354 15.03 16.03 -3.50
C VAL A 354 14.48 14.95 -2.56
N PHE A 355 14.15 15.32 -1.34
CA PHE A 355 13.33 14.49 -0.45
C PHE A 355 12.16 15.30 0.12
N LEU A 356 11.16 14.61 0.63
CA LEU A 356 9.95 15.23 1.18
C LEU A 356 9.96 15.21 2.70
N VAL A 357 9.35 16.22 3.31
CA VAL A 357 9.08 16.25 4.74
C VAL A 357 7.60 16.53 4.98
N ILE A 358 6.99 15.72 5.83
CA ILE A 358 5.63 15.88 6.32
C ILE A 358 5.70 16.19 7.81
N ASP A 359 5.39 17.43 8.16
CA ASP A 359 5.34 17.93 9.54
C ASP A 359 3.91 18.32 9.94
N GLN A 360 3.75 18.90 11.13
CA GLN A 360 2.44 19.31 11.62
C GLN A 360 1.82 20.40 10.73
N GLN A 361 2.60 21.31 10.15
CA GLN A 361 2.07 22.33 9.23
C GLN A 361 1.52 21.71 7.94
N CYS A 362 2.15 20.64 7.44
CA CYS A 362 1.63 19.87 6.32
C CYS A 362 0.27 19.24 6.68
N VAL A 363 0.13 18.68 7.88
CA VAL A 363 -1.14 18.13 8.37
C VAL A 363 -2.20 19.22 8.53
N ASP A 364 -1.83 20.36 9.11
CA ASP A 364 -2.71 21.51 9.36
C ASP A 364 -3.23 22.15 8.06
N SER A 365 -2.48 22.00 6.95
CA SER A 365 -2.93 22.44 5.62
C SER A 365 -4.29 21.84 5.22
N LEU A 366 -4.62 20.66 5.78
CA LEU A 366 -5.90 19.98 5.58
C LEU A 366 -7.07 20.69 6.25
N PHE A 367 -6.83 21.27 7.43
CA PHE A 367 -7.85 21.87 8.29
C PHE A 367 -8.09 23.35 7.97
N SER A 368 -7.54 23.85 6.86
CA SER A 368 -8.01 25.11 6.28
C SER A 368 -9.52 25.01 6.06
N GLN A 369 -10.26 26.10 6.31
CA GLN A 369 -11.73 26.17 6.43
C GLN A 369 -12.53 25.52 5.27
N THR A 370 -11.87 25.20 4.16
CA THR A 370 -12.50 24.70 2.93
C THR A 370 -12.03 23.29 2.52
N ALA A 371 -11.02 22.71 3.19
CA ALA A 371 -10.59 21.32 3.00
C ALA A 371 -10.36 20.93 1.51
N ASN A 372 -9.84 21.84 0.68
CA ASN A 372 -9.60 21.56 -0.73
C ASN A 372 -8.29 20.83 -0.96
N VAL A 373 -8.23 20.00 -2.00
CA VAL A 373 -7.01 19.27 -2.37
C VAL A 373 -5.87 20.19 -2.81
N ASP A 374 -6.20 21.37 -3.34
CA ASP A 374 -5.22 22.40 -3.71
C ASP A 374 -4.58 23.09 -2.49
N ASP A 375 -5.20 22.95 -1.30
CA ASP A 375 -4.66 23.52 -0.05
C ASP A 375 -3.62 22.58 0.58
N MET A 376 -3.61 21.30 0.19
CA MET A 376 -2.65 20.32 0.69
C MET A 376 -1.28 20.49 0.03
N TRP A 377 -0.24 20.61 0.87
CA TRP A 377 1.14 20.69 0.41
C TRP A 377 2.06 19.89 1.34
N VAL A 378 3.28 19.67 0.85
CA VAL A 378 4.40 19.09 1.61
C VAL A 378 5.64 19.92 1.41
N TYR A 379 6.62 19.81 2.31
CA TYR A 379 7.94 20.38 2.09
C TYR A 379 8.74 19.49 1.14
N ALA A 380 9.32 20.10 0.11
CA ALA A 380 10.37 19.51 -0.72
C ALA A 380 11.70 20.17 -0.38
N VAL A 381 12.65 19.37 0.09
CA VAL A 381 13.94 19.83 0.62
C VAL A 381 15.04 19.49 -0.38
N ASP A 382 15.87 20.48 -0.69
CA ASP A 382 17.07 20.30 -1.48
C ASP A 382 18.17 19.68 -0.59
N PRO A 383 18.59 18.43 -0.86
CA PRO A 383 19.59 17.74 -0.04
C PRO A 383 20.96 18.42 -0.11
N ASP A 384 21.30 19.06 -1.23
CA ASP A 384 22.62 19.58 -1.53
C ASP A 384 22.74 21.09 -1.28
N TYR A 385 21.67 21.72 -0.79
CA TYR A 385 21.70 23.13 -0.40
C TYR A 385 22.77 23.40 0.67
N ILE A 386 23.57 24.44 0.42
CA ILE A 386 24.61 24.93 1.32
C ILE A 386 24.11 26.25 1.89
N GLN A 387 23.87 26.29 3.21
CA GLN A 387 23.52 27.54 3.88
C GLN A 387 24.69 28.54 3.76
N PRO A 388 24.41 29.82 3.45
CA PRO A 388 25.42 30.87 3.50
C PRO A 388 26.05 30.89 4.89
N THR A 389 27.38 30.76 4.98
CA THR A 389 28.11 30.83 6.25
C THR A 389 28.62 32.25 6.50
N GLY A 390 28.72 32.65 7.79
CA GLY A 390 29.28 33.95 8.20
C GLY A 390 28.25 35.07 8.44
N THR A 391 28.72 36.33 8.44
CA THR A 391 27.88 37.53 8.69
C THR A 391 26.75 37.72 7.68
N ALA A 392 26.82 37.04 6.53
CA ALA A 392 25.74 36.98 5.54
C ALA A 392 24.50 36.20 6.04
N ALA A 393 24.67 35.24 6.96
CA ALA A 393 23.57 34.43 7.49
C ALA A 393 22.60 35.23 8.39
N LEU A 394 23.08 36.29 9.03
CA LEU A 394 22.31 37.12 9.96
C LEU A 394 21.33 38.09 9.25
N LYS A 395 21.35 38.17 7.92
CA LYS A 395 20.54 39.13 7.15
C LYS A 395 19.90 38.52 5.91
N THR A 396 19.72 37.20 5.84
CA THR A 396 19.04 36.58 4.72
C THR A 396 17.61 37.14 4.65
N PRO A 397 17.24 37.90 3.60
CA PRO A 397 15.91 38.47 3.50
C PRO A 397 14.85 37.35 3.55
N PRO A 398 13.65 37.61 4.08
CA PRO A 398 12.58 36.62 4.14
C PRO A 398 12.20 36.07 2.75
N ASN A 399 12.53 36.81 1.68
CA ASN A 399 12.25 36.46 0.29
C ASN A 399 13.44 35.80 -0.43
N GLU A 400 14.25 35.02 0.27
CA GLU A 400 15.31 34.21 -0.34
C GLU A 400 15.05 32.72 -0.16
N TYR A 401 15.51 31.93 -1.12
CA TYR A 401 15.41 30.49 -1.10
C TYR A 401 16.31 29.88 -0.02
N ARG A 402 15.71 29.17 0.92
CA ARG A 402 16.38 28.59 2.11
C ARG A 402 16.69 27.08 1.98
N GLY A 403 16.73 26.57 0.74
CA GLY A 403 17.00 25.16 0.48
C GLY A 403 15.79 24.24 0.65
N TYR A 404 14.58 24.80 0.68
CA TYR A 404 13.33 24.06 0.70
C TYR A 404 12.20 24.89 0.10
N MET A 405 11.11 24.23 -0.28
CA MET A 405 9.92 24.87 -0.81
C MET A 405 8.67 24.04 -0.50
N ARG A 406 7.49 24.66 -0.56
CA ARG A 406 6.23 23.94 -0.50
C ARG A 406 5.86 23.42 -1.88
N VAL A 407 5.32 22.22 -1.97
CA VAL A 407 4.80 21.63 -3.21
C VAL A 407 3.39 21.13 -2.98
N ARG A 408 2.45 21.49 -3.85
CA ARG A 408 1.09 20.94 -3.76
C ARG A 408 1.14 19.43 -3.95
N LEU A 409 0.42 18.69 -3.12
CA LEU A 409 0.56 17.24 -3.03
C LEU A 409 0.34 16.53 -4.38
N GLN A 410 -0.65 16.98 -5.15
CA GLN A 410 -0.95 16.43 -6.48
C GLN A 410 0.16 16.67 -7.53
N GLN A 411 0.99 17.71 -7.34
CA GLN A 411 2.06 18.04 -8.29
C GLN A 411 3.30 17.20 -8.07
N LEU A 412 3.39 16.51 -6.92
CA LEU A 412 4.42 15.51 -6.67
C LEU A 412 4.42 14.39 -7.71
N VAL A 413 3.28 14.07 -8.34
CA VAL A 413 3.22 13.06 -9.39
C VAL A 413 3.10 13.65 -10.78
N ASN A 414 3.22 14.97 -10.94
CA ASN A 414 3.06 15.64 -12.22
C ASN A 414 4.22 16.62 -12.45
N ASN A 415 3.96 17.93 -12.43
CA ASN A 415 4.93 18.95 -12.84
C ASN A 415 6.20 18.94 -11.97
N PHE A 416 6.09 18.64 -10.67
CA PHE A 416 7.27 18.61 -9.80
C PHE A 416 8.13 17.38 -10.06
N PHE A 417 7.52 16.21 -10.27
CA PHE A 417 8.28 15.00 -10.61
C PHE A 417 9.03 15.17 -11.92
N ASP A 418 8.34 15.66 -12.96
CA ASP A 418 8.91 15.93 -14.27
C ASP A 418 10.11 16.89 -14.17
N ALA A 419 9.89 18.03 -13.49
CA ALA A 419 10.94 19.03 -13.26
C ALA A 419 12.16 18.44 -12.54
N ARG A 420 11.97 17.55 -11.57
CA ARG A 420 13.08 16.97 -10.80
C ARG A 420 13.73 15.76 -11.45
N ARG A 421 12.99 14.97 -12.25
CA ARG A 421 13.53 13.75 -12.89
C ARG A 421 14.18 14.02 -14.23
N PHE A 422 13.61 14.92 -15.03
CA PHE A 422 13.98 15.09 -16.44
C PHE A 422 14.52 16.48 -16.78
N HIS A 423 14.22 17.47 -15.94
CA HIS A 423 14.60 18.87 -16.16
C HIS A 423 15.36 19.48 -14.97
N ALA A 424 16.05 18.65 -14.18
CA ALA A 424 16.75 19.13 -12.99
C ALA A 424 17.86 20.14 -13.32
N ASP A 425 18.49 19.99 -14.50
CA ASP A 425 19.54 20.87 -15.00
C ASP A 425 18.97 22.19 -15.57
N GLU A 426 17.72 22.16 -16.05
CA GLU A 426 17.02 23.35 -16.56
C GLU A 426 16.39 24.16 -15.42
N PHE A 427 15.80 23.47 -14.44
CA PHE A 427 15.10 24.08 -13.31
C PHE A 427 15.73 23.68 -11.98
N SER A 428 16.60 24.57 -11.48
CA SER A 428 17.08 24.49 -10.10
C SER A 428 15.92 24.55 -9.10
N MET A 429 16.11 23.98 -7.90
CA MET A 429 15.11 24.10 -6.84
C MET A 429 14.80 25.56 -6.48
N GLN A 430 15.78 26.46 -6.59
CA GLN A 430 15.56 27.89 -6.40
C GLN A 430 14.64 28.49 -7.47
N ALA A 431 14.78 28.08 -8.74
CA ALA A 431 13.88 28.53 -9.80
C ALA A 431 12.44 28.03 -9.58
N LEU A 432 12.29 26.76 -9.17
CA LEU A 432 10.98 26.19 -8.82
C LEU A 432 10.37 26.91 -7.60
N TRP A 433 11.18 27.25 -6.59
CA TRP A 433 10.74 28.05 -5.45
C TRP A 433 10.25 29.44 -5.87
N ARG A 434 10.93 30.13 -6.78
CA ARG A 434 10.47 31.44 -7.32
C ARG A 434 9.11 31.30 -8.03
N ALA A 435 8.95 30.25 -8.85
CA ALA A 435 7.69 29.94 -9.52
C ALA A 435 6.54 29.59 -8.54
N ALA A 436 6.86 29.13 -7.34
CA ALA A 436 5.87 28.82 -6.30
C ALA A 436 5.33 30.08 -5.60
N GLN A 437 6.10 31.17 -5.54
CA GLN A 437 5.75 32.38 -4.80
C GLN A 437 4.39 33.01 -5.16
N PRO A 438 4.00 33.14 -6.44
CA PRO A 438 2.69 33.70 -6.79
C PRO A 438 1.53 32.72 -6.58
N SER A 439 1.81 31.45 -6.22
CA SER A 439 0.79 30.43 -6.04
C SER A 439 0.17 30.49 -4.64
N LYS A 440 -1.06 30.00 -4.49
CA LYS A 440 -1.70 29.81 -3.17
C LYS A 440 -0.79 29.01 -2.23
N ASN A 441 -0.68 29.46 -0.97
CA ASN A 441 0.21 28.91 0.07
C ASN A 441 1.70 28.94 -0.28
N GLN A 442 2.09 29.71 -1.31
CA GLN A 442 3.45 29.70 -1.89
C GLN A 442 3.91 28.29 -2.25
N ALA A 443 2.96 27.43 -2.64
CA ALA A 443 3.20 26.03 -2.95
C ALA A 443 3.31 25.83 -4.46
N PHE A 444 4.36 25.14 -4.90
CA PHE A 444 4.64 24.95 -6.32
C PHE A 444 3.52 24.21 -7.04
N VAL A 445 3.21 24.74 -8.22
CA VAL A 445 2.22 24.19 -9.14
C VAL A 445 2.85 23.83 -10.48
N SER A 446 3.53 24.80 -11.10
CA SER A 446 4.10 24.71 -12.43
C SER A 446 5.15 25.79 -12.63
N VAL A 447 6.08 25.55 -13.55
CA VAL A 447 7.00 26.59 -14.05
C VAL A 447 6.28 27.58 -14.97
N LYS A 448 5.13 27.20 -15.55
CA LYS A 448 4.34 28.09 -16.41
C LYS A 448 3.50 29.05 -15.56
N GLU A 449 3.68 30.34 -15.78
CA GLU A 449 2.96 31.40 -15.05
C GLU A 449 1.43 31.27 -15.14
N THR A 450 0.91 30.87 -16.30
CA THR A 450 -0.53 30.65 -16.53
C THR A 450 -1.13 29.55 -15.67
N GLU A 451 -0.32 28.57 -15.24
CA GLU A 451 -0.75 27.44 -14.41
C GLU A 451 -0.58 27.73 -12.91
N GLN A 452 0.32 28.62 -12.51
CA GLN A 452 0.64 28.93 -11.10
C GLN A 452 -0.57 29.43 -10.31
N GLN A 453 -1.42 30.22 -10.95
CA GLN A 453 -2.62 30.79 -10.34
C GLN A 453 -3.85 29.88 -10.44
N LEU A 454 -3.72 28.69 -11.06
CA LEU A 454 -4.82 27.76 -11.11
C LEU A 454 -5.14 27.25 -9.71
N TRP A 455 -6.41 27.37 -9.36
CA TRP A 455 -6.98 26.89 -8.12
C TRP A 455 -8.43 26.44 -8.32
N THR A 456 -8.85 25.38 -7.64
CA THR A 456 -10.22 24.87 -7.68
C THR A 456 -10.72 24.51 -6.28
N LEU A 457 -11.98 24.84 -6.03
CA LEU A 457 -12.77 24.38 -4.88
C LEU A 457 -13.21 22.92 -5.08
N SER A 458 -12.27 22.01 -5.33
CA SER A 458 -12.55 20.58 -5.47
C SER A 458 -11.95 19.79 -4.32
N ARG A 459 -12.68 18.77 -3.89
CA ARG A 459 -12.23 17.79 -2.90
C ARG A 459 -11.53 16.57 -3.52
N PHE A 460 -11.51 16.46 -4.85
CA PHE A 460 -11.08 15.23 -5.53
C PHE A 460 -9.87 15.44 -6.46
N VAL A 461 -9.94 16.44 -7.35
CA VAL A 461 -8.89 16.70 -8.35
C VAL A 461 -8.60 18.18 -8.38
N GLY A 462 -7.35 18.55 -8.12
CA GLY A 462 -6.96 19.94 -8.15
C GLY A 462 -6.76 20.46 -9.57
N SER A 463 -6.53 21.76 -9.61
CA SER A 463 -6.78 22.60 -10.77
C SER A 463 -5.78 22.43 -11.92
N ALA A 464 -4.51 22.20 -11.59
CA ALA A 464 -3.41 22.12 -12.57
C ALA A 464 -3.17 20.72 -13.17
N LEU A 465 -4.07 19.77 -12.93
CA LEU A 465 -4.01 18.44 -13.56
C LEU A 465 -4.93 18.31 -14.77
N ARG A 466 -5.79 19.31 -15.03
CA ARG A 466 -6.75 19.28 -16.14
C ARG A 466 -6.05 19.66 -17.46
N PRO A 467 -6.30 18.94 -18.56
CA PRO A 467 -5.77 19.33 -19.87
C PRO A 467 -6.28 20.72 -20.26
N GLU A 468 -5.43 21.53 -20.90
CA GLU A 468 -5.84 22.79 -21.50
C GLU A 468 -6.96 22.53 -22.53
N GLY A 469 -8.07 23.27 -22.43
CA GLY A 469 -9.21 23.15 -23.35
C GLY A 469 -10.31 22.16 -22.94
N VAL A 470 -10.14 21.34 -21.89
CA VAL A 470 -11.26 20.58 -21.32
C VAL A 470 -12.13 21.54 -20.54
N ALA A 471 -13.33 21.82 -21.05
CA ALA A 471 -14.30 22.71 -20.43
C ALA A 471 -14.43 22.37 -18.93
N ARG A 472 -14.17 23.37 -18.08
CA ARG A 472 -14.36 23.21 -16.63
C ARG A 472 -15.81 22.79 -16.44
N PRO A 473 -16.12 21.65 -15.79
CA PRO A 473 -17.49 21.32 -15.47
C PRO A 473 -18.06 22.52 -14.72
N THR A 474 -19.01 23.21 -15.35
CA THR A 474 -19.72 24.30 -14.72
C THR A 474 -20.57 23.62 -13.66
N VAL A 475 -20.04 23.52 -12.45
CA VAL A 475 -20.83 23.09 -11.31
C VAL A 475 -21.88 24.19 -11.14
N LYS A 476 -23.05 23.99 -11.77
CA LYS A 476 -24.25 24.70 -11.39
C LYS A 476 -24.48 24.30 -9.94
N LEU A 477 -23.99 25.13 -9.02
CA LEU A 477 -24.38 25.09 -7.62
C LEU A 477 -25.91 25.27 -7.65
N LEU A 478 -26.63 24.15 -7.56
CA LEU A 478 -28.04 24.17 -7.21
C LEU A 478 -28.07 24.59 -5.75
N TYR A 479 -28.18 25.91 -5.55
CA TYR A 479 -28.41 26.54 -4.25
C TYR A 479 -29.82 26.25 -3.77
#